data_AF-A0AAV0FKT5-F1
#
_entry.id   AF-A0AAV0FKT5-F1
#
_cell.length_a   1.000
_cell.length_b   1.000
_cell.length_c   1.000
_cell.angle_alpha   90.00
_cell.angle_beta   90.00
_cell.angle_gamma   90.00
#
_symmetry.space_group_name_H-M   'P 1'
#
loop_
_entity.id
_entity.type
_entity.pdbx_description
1 polymer ?
#
loop_
_entity_poly.entity_id
_entity_poly.type
_entity_poly.pdbx_seq_one_letter_code
_entity_poly.pdbx_strand_id
1 'polypeptide(L)'
;MSNCCKILFTNGVISTSAETPSVATLLEAHPGAYTTTRTHHNGSKLLFWERHLRRLSNSASILLHSSPKLMFKVPTYAVSYSSMSMASPTWDSLIQSLVNDSMRKVMPAVLTERENEEELAITSLVSGNLEDFRDLERLNEENISRMFDVYVHISGYVPKIFGISENGAHLAVAGCGREVANAKYSDWAEEVLGEVEASFSQ
;
A
#
# COMPACT_ATOMS: atom_id res chain seq x y z
N MET A 1 21.41 -9.85 -16.07
CA MET A 1 20.48 -9.58 -14.95
C MET A 1 19.26 -8.96 -15.60
N SER A 2 18.13 -9.68 -15.70
CA SER A 2 16.89 -9.09 -16.26
C SER A 2 16.51 -7.91 -15.39
N ASN A 3 16.25 -6.77 -16.02
CA ASN A 3 15.64 -5.63 -15.35
C ASN A 3 14.18 -6.01 -15.12
N CYS A 4 13.87 -6.57 -13.95
CA CYS A 4 12.48 -6.78 -13.56
C CYS A 4 11.74 -5.44 -13.61
N CYS A 5 10.53 -5.44 -14.17
CA CYS A 5 9.66 -4.27 -14.24
C CYS A 5 9.56 -3.65 -12.85
N LYS A 6 9.73 -2.33 -12.73
CA LYS A 6 9.61 -1.61 -11.46
C LYS A 6 9.08 -0.21 -11.71
N ILE A 7 7.85 0.04 -11.27
CA ILE A 7 7.12 1.28 -11.53
C ILE A 7 6.43 1.72 -10.24
N LEU A 8 6.47 3.02 -9.98
CA LEU A 8 5.64 3.66 -8.95
C LEU A 8 4.72 4.69 -9.61
N PHE A 9 3.43 4.56 -9.35
CA PHE A 9 2.45 5.58 -9.66
C PHE A 9 2.04 6.31 -8.38
N THR A 10 2.11 7.64 -8.39
CA THR A 10 1.70 8.50 -7.28
C THR A 10 0.83 9.62 -7.81
N ASN A 11 -0.45 9.66 -7.42
CA ASN A 11 -1.39 10.74 -7.74
C ASN A 11 -1.38 11.25 -9.20
N GLY A 12 -1.21 10.36 -10.19
CA GLY A 12 -1.18 10.73 -11.60
C GLY A 12 0.22 10.76 -12.24
N VAL A 13 1.28 10.72 -11.43
CA VAL A 13 2.67 10.72 -11.91
C VAL A 13 3.22 9.30 -11.90
N ILE A 14 3.86 8.89 -12.99
CA ILE A 14 4.56 7.61 -13.13
C ILE A 14 6.06 7.85 -12.99
N SER A 15 6.68 7.19 -12.01
CA SER A 15 8.13 7.08 -11.87
C SER A 15 8.61 5.74 -12.44
N THR A 16 9.73 5.76 -13.16
CA THR A 16 10.29 4.57 -13.82
C THR A 16 11.34 3.88 -12.95
N SER A 17 11.84 2.73 -13.42
CA SER A 17 12.65 1.77 -12.65
C SER A 17 13.87 2.34 -11.91
N ALA A 18 14.56 3.33 -12.46
CA ALA A 18 15.75 3.93 -11.82
C ALA A 18 15.44 4.78 -10.58
N GLU A 19 14.25 5.39 -10.53
CA GLU A 19 13.83 6.31 -9.47
C GLU A 19 12.85 5.65 -8.49
N THR A 20 12.36 4.46 -8.83
CA THR A 20 11.33 3.79 -8.03
C THR A 20 11.97 3.16 -6.78
N PRO A 21 11.58 3.56 -5.54
CA PRO A 21 12.08 2.96 -4.31
C PRO A 21 11.64 1.50 -4.18
N SER A 22 12.24 0.74 -3.25
CA SER A 22 11.70 -0.58 -2.91
C SER A 22 10.31 -0.45 -2.27
N VAL A 23 9.50 -1.51 -2.30
CA VAL A 23 8.20 -1.51 -1.60
C VAL A 23 8.35 -1.28 -0.09
N ALA A 24 9.44 -1.77 0.51
CA ALA A 24 9.77 -1.53 1.90
C ALA A 24 9.97 -0.04 2.16
N THR A 25 10.90 0.58 1.42
CA THR A 25 11.21 2.01 1.50
C THR A 25 9.98 2.89 1.23
N LEU A 26 9.09 2.47 0.33
CA LEU A 26 7.84 3.18 0.07
C LEU A 26 6.92 3.18 1.30
N LEU A 27 6.75 2.02 1.94
CA LEU A 27 5.89 1.86 3.11
C LEU A 27 6.49 2.60 4.31
N GLU A 28 7.80 2.49 4.55
CA GLU A 28 8.51 3.24 5.60
C GLU A 28 8.34 4.76 5.43
N ALA A 29 8.41 5.26 4.19
CA ALA A 29 8.34 6.69 3.93
C ALA A 29 6.93 7.31 4.02
N HIS A 30 5.87 6.48 4.03
CA HIS A 30 4.49 6.94 3.89
C HIS A 30 3.54 6.18 4.83
N PRO A 31 3.02 6.83 5.89
CA PRO A 31 2.00 6.23 6.75
C PRO A 31 0.72 5.97 5.97
N GLY A 32 0.03 4.87 6.24
CA GLY A 32 -1.23 4.59 5.57
C GLY A 32 -1.62 3.12 5.52
N ALA A 33 -2.80 2.85 4.98
CA ALA A 33 -3.29 1.49 4.76
C ALA A 33 -2.75 0.93 3.45
N TYR A 34 -2.35 -0.34 3.43
CA TYR A 34 -1.85 -0.96 2.20
C TYR A 34 -2.36 -2.38 1.98
N THR A 35 -2.38 -2.79 0.71
CA THR A 35 -2.64 -4.16 0.27
C THR A 35 -1.63 -4.55 -0.79
N THR A 36 -1.33 -5.85 -0.85
CA THR A 36 -0.43 -6.39 -1.87
C THR A 36 -1.11 -7.58 -2.50
N THR A 37 -1.21 -7.55 -3.83
CA THR A 37 -1.64 -8.69 -4.65
C THR A 37 -0.54 -9.05 -5.64
N ARG A 38 -0.75 -10.11 -6.42
CA ARG A 38 0.10 -10.49 -7.54
C ARG A 38 -0.74 -10.85 -8.75
N THR A 39 -0.10 -10.83 -9.91
CA THR A 39 -0.65 -11.48 -11.09
C THR A 39 -0.44 -12.99 -11.06
N HIS A 40 -1.15 -13.67 -11.94
CA HIS A 40 -0.98 -15.07 -12.28
C HIS A 40 -1.25 -15.25 -13.78
N HIS A 41 -0.86 -16.42 -14.30
CA HIS A 41 -1.04 -16.80 -15.69
C HIS A 41 -0.31 -15.83 -16.61
N ASN A 42 1.02 -15.76 -16.43
CA ASN A 42 1.94 -14.98 -17.26
C ASN A 42 1.59 -13.49 -17.22
N GLY A 43 1.23 -12.98 -16.04
CA GLY A 43 0.90 -11.57 -15.84
C GLY A 43 -0.48 -11.14 -16.35
N SER A 44 -1.34 -12.05 -16.79
CA SER A 44 -2.64 -11.71 -17.43
C SER A 44 -3.81 -11.59 -16.47
N LYS A 45 -3.73 -12.17 -15.27
CA LYS A 45 -4.83 -12.19 -14.28
C LYS A 45 -4.38 -11.63 -12.94
N LEU A 46 -5.10 -10.68 -12.39
CA LEU A 46 -4.90 -10.22 -11.00
C LEU A 46 -5.57 -11.18 -10.02
N LEU A 47 -4.82 -11.67 -9.03
CA LEU A 47 -5.38 -12.56 -8.03
C LEU A 47 -6.23 -11.80 -7.02
N PHE A 48 -7.50 -12.21 -6.88
CA PHE A 48 -8.43 -11.75 -5.85
C PHE A 48 -8.53 -10.21 -5.71
N TRP A 49 -8.44 -9.47 -6.81
CA TRP A 49 -8.33 -8.00 -6.79
C TRP A 49 -9.41 -7.31 -5.95
N GLU A 50 -10.68 -7.67 -6.15
CA GLU A 50 -11.81 -7.11 -5.38
C GLU A 50 -11.68 -7.35 -3.88
N ARG A 51 -11.17 -8.53 -3.49
CA ARG A 51 -10.94 -8.88 -2.07
C ARG A 51 -9.80 -8.03 -1.49
N HIS A 52 -8.74 -7.81 -2.26
CA HIS A 52 -7.62 -6.96 -1.84
C HIS A 52 -8.03 -5.50 -1.67
N LEU A 53 -8.84 -4.98 -2.60
CA LEU A 53 -9.40 -3.63 -2.52
C LEU A 53 -10.34 -3.45 -1.33
N ARG A 54 -11.24 -4.42 -1.08
CA ARG A 54 -12.12 -4.37 0.11
C ARG A 54 -11.32 -4.42 1.41
N ARG A 55 -10.24 -5.22 1.45
CA ARG A 55 -9.36 -5.26 2.62
C ARG A 55 -8.60 -3.95 2.82
N LEU A 56 -8.20 -3.29 1.74
CA LEU A 56 -7.55 -1.98 1.77
C LEU A 56 -8.50 -0.92 2.32
N SER A 57 -9.71 -0.80 1.76
CA SER A 57 -10.71 0.16 2.23
C SER A 57 -11.08 -0.06 3.70
N ASN A 58 -11.30 -1.32 4.10
CA ASN A 58 -11.57 -1.65 5.49
C ASN A 58 -10.40 -1.26 6.41
N SER A 59 -9.16 -1.49 5.98
CA SER A 59 -7.97 -1.10 6.77
C SER A 59 -7.91 0.42 6.94
N ALA A 60 -8.10 1.18 5.87
CA ALA A 60 -8.13 2.64 5.93
C ALA A 60 -9.26 3.15 6.85
N SER A 61 -10.48 2.62 6.68
CA SER A 61 -11.64 2.96 7.52
C SER A 61 -11.40 2.67 9.01
N ILE A 62 -10.77 1.53 9.34
CA ILE A 62 -10.40 1.21 10.73
C ILE A 62 -9.38 2.22 11.27
N LEU A 63 -8.35 2.58 10.50
CA LEU A 63 -7.31 3.51 10.94
C LEU A 63 -7.86 4.93 11.11
N LEU A 64 -8.68 5.41 10.17
CA LEU A 64 -9.36 6.70 10.25
C LEU A 64 -10.25 6.82 11.50
N HIS A 65 -10.82 5.71 11.96
CA HIS A 65 -11.66 5.69 13.17
C HIS A 65 -10.85 5.49 14.45
N SER A 66 -9.87 4.58 14.44
CA SER A 66 -9.25 4.05 15.66
C SER A 66 -7.92 4.72 15.99
N SER A 67 -7.10 4.99 14.97
CA SER A 67 -5.76 5.59 15.13
C SER A 67 -5.42 6.45 13.90
N PRO A 68 -6.05 7.63 13.71
CA PRO A 68 -5.85 8.48 12.54
C PRO A 68 -4.38 8.82 12.28
N LYS A 69 -3.58 8.95 13.35
CA LYS A 69 -2.13 9.17 13.29
C LYS A 69 -1.38 8.18 12.36
N LEU A 70 -1.89 6.95 12.22
CA LEU A 70 -1.30 5.91 11.35
C LEU A 70 -1.69 6.06 9.87
N MET A 71 -2.57 7.01 9.55
CA MET A 71 -2.97 7.35 8.17
C MET A 71 -2.27 8.60 7.65
N PHE A 72 -1.83 9.53 8.50
CA PHE A 72 -1.43 10.87 8.06
C PHE A 72 0.05 11.18 8.32
N LYS A 73 0.68 11.85 7.36
CA LYS A 73 2.10 12.23 7.37
C LYS A 73 2.45 13.45 8.26
N VAL A 74 1.76 13.69 9.38
CA VAL A 74 1.93 14.94 10.17
C VAL A 74 2.07 14.68 11.67
N PRO A 75 2.87 15.50 12.39
CA PRO A 75 3.01 15.38 13.84
C PRO A 75 1.69 15.64 14.58
N THR A 76 1.52 14.89 15.66
CA THR A 76 0.32 14.64 16.48
C THR A 76 -0.34 15.88 17.10
N TYR A 77 0.24 17.08 16.96
CA TYR A 77 -0.13 18.29 17.69
C TYR A 77 -1.00 19.29 16.89
N ALA A 78 -1.16 19.09 15.58
CA ALA A 78 -1.71 20.12 14.71
C ALA A 78 -3.20 19.95 14.32
N VAL A 79 -3.83 18.81 14.59
CA VAL A 79 -5.16 18.50 14.03
C VAL A 79 -6.07 17.86 15.06
N SER A 80 -7.26 18.45 15.25
CA SER A 80 -8.33 17.81 16.01
C SER A 80 -8.96 16.72 15.15
N TYR A 81 -8.50 15.47 15.30
CA TYR A 81 -9.03 14.32 14.56
C TYR A 81 -10.50 14.00 14.85
N SER A 82 -11.13 14.70 15.80
CA SER A 82 -12.56 14.55 16.14
C SER A 82 -13.49 14.82 14.95
N SER A 83 -13.08 15.64 13.97
CA SER A 83 -13.84 15.88 12.73
C SER A 83 -13.70 14.77 11.68
N MET A 84 -12.71 13.87 11.84
CA MET A 84 -12.42 12.78 10.91
C MET A 84 -13.18 11.48 11.24
N SER A 85 -13.85 11.44 12.40
CA SER A 85 -14.72 10.34 12.82
C SER A 85 -16.02 10.30 12.01
N MET A 86 -15.92 10.20 10.69
CA MET A 86 -17.03 9.85 9.82
C MET A 86 -16.74 8.49 9.22
N ALA A 87 -17.08 7.39 9.90
CA ALA A 87 -17.16 6.09 9.24
C ALA A 87 -18.40 6.10 8.32
N SER A 88 -18.27 6.71 7.14
CA SER A 88 -19.31 6.72 6.12
C SER A 88 -18.98 5.68 5.03
N PRO A 89 -19.97 4.90 4.54
CA PRO A 89 -19.79 3.97 3.42
C PRO A 89 -19.30 4.65 2.11
N THR A 90 -19.25 5.99 2.08
CA THR A 90 -18.60 6.76 1.01
C THR A 90 -17.09 6.53 0.93
N TRP A 91 -16.38 6.32 2.06
CA TRP A 91 -14.92 6.15 2.04
C TRP A 91 -14.49 4.87 1.34
N ASP A 92 -15.24 3.79 1.56
CA ASP A 92 -14.89 2.50 0.96
C ASP A 92 -15.00 2.57 -0.57
N SER A 93 -16.09 3.15 -1.07
CA SER A 93 -16.32 3.34 -2.51
C SER A 93 -15.29 4.31 -3.11
N LEU A 94 -14.98 5.40 -2.41
CA LEU A 94 -13.99 6.39 -2.85
C LEU A 94 -12.59 5.77 -2.97
N ILE A 95 -12.10 5.10 -1.93
CA ILE A 95 -10.78 4.46 -1.93
C ILE A 95 -10.69 3.42 -3.05
N GLN A 96 -11.72 2.60 -3.21
CA GLN A 96 -11.76 1.63 -4.29
C GLN A 96 -11.73 2.29 -5.67
N SER A 97 -12.46 3.40 -5.87
CA SER A 97 -12.43 4.16 -7.12
C SER A 97 -11.05 4.74 -7.40
N LEU A 98 -10.45 5.43 -6.42
CA LEU A 98 -9.13 6.06 -6.58
C LEU A 98 -8.04 5.04 -6.94
N VAL A 99 -8.03 3.88 -6.29
CA VAL A 99 -7.05 2.82 -6.58
C VAL A 99 -7.33 2.19 -7.94
N ASN A 100 -8.59 1.94 -8.32
CA ASN A 100 -8.93 1.42 -9.64
C ASN A 100 -8.56 2.39 -10.76
N ASP A 101 -8.75 3.69 -10.56
CA ASP A 101 -8.38 4.73 -11.52
C ASP A 101 -6.86 4.84 -11.65
N SER A 102 -6.14 4.72 -10.54
CA SER A 102 -4.67 4.65 -10.53
C SER A 102 -4.16 3.42 -11.28
N MET A 103 -4.78 2.25 -11.04
CA MET A 103 -4.48 1.01 -11.77
C MET A 103 -4.73 1.16 -13.27
N ARG A 104 -5.88 1.73 -13.66
CA ARG A 104 -6.19 1.97 -15.09
C ARG A 104 -5.16 2.86 -15.79
N LYS A 105 -4.59 3.84 -15.07
CA LYS A 105 -3.56 4.76 -15.59
C LYS A 105 -2.17 4.13 -15.66
N VAL A 106 -1.77 3.34 -14.66
CA VAL A 106 -0.42 2.76 -14.59
C VAL A 106 -0.25 1.51 -15.44
N MET A 107 -1.31 0.69 -15.61
CA MET A 107 -1.21 -0.60 -16.30
C MET A 107 -0.69 -0.51 -17.74
N PRO A 108 -1.07 0.48 -18.58
CA PRO A 108 -0.48 0.62 -19.92
C PRO A 108 1.05 0.77 -19.91
N ALA A 109 1.60 1.53 -18.96
CA ALA A 109 3.05 1.68 -18.83
C ALA A 109 3.71 0.37 -18.39
N VAL A 110 3.12 -0.31 -17.41
CA VAL A 110 3.58 -1.62 -16.92
C VAL A 110 3.62 -2.67 -18.02
N LEU A 111 2.58 -2.73 -18.85
CA LEU A 111 2.51 -3.66 -19.98
C LEU A 111 3.54 -3.36 -21.06
N THR A 112 4.06 -2.13 -21.12
CA THR A 112 5.12 -1.72 -22.06
C THR A 112 6.51 -2.06 -21.54
N GLU A 113 6.74 -1.94 -20.22
CA GLU A 113 8.04 -2.18 -19.60
C GLU A 113 8.30 -3.64 -19.21
N ARG A 114 7.25 -4.42 -18.92
CA ARG A 114 7.40 -5.79 -18.45
C ARG A 114 7.93 -6.73 -19.52
N GLU A 115 8.71 -7.73 -19.09
CA GLU A 115 9.08 -8.83 -19.96
C GLU A 115 7.86 -9.74 -20.22
N ASN A 116 7.84 -10.41 -21.38
CA ASN A 116 6.78 -11.36 -21.69
C ASN A 116 6.74 -12.47 -20.63
N GLU A 117 5.54 -12.78 -20.15
CA GLU A 117 5.29 -13.80 -19.11
C GLU A 117 5.78 -13.46 -17.70
N GLU A 118 6.32 -12.26 -17.48
CA GLU A 118 6.69 -11.78 -16.16
C GLU A 118 5.45 -11.64 -15.27
N GLU A 119 5.47 -12.32 -14.13
CA GLU A 119 4.49 -12.10 -13.06
C GLU A 119 4.84 -10.84 -12.27
N LEU A 120 3.84 -10.15 -11.75
CA LEU A 120 3.96 -8.86 -11.08
C LEU A 120 3.42 -8.95 -9.66
N ALA A 121 4.11 -8.31 -8.71
CA ALA A 121 3.58 -7.95 -7.41
C ALA A 121 3.11 -6.50 -7.46
N ILE A 122 1.90 -6.26 -6.96
CA ILE A 122 1.24 -4.96 -6.97
C ILE A 122 0.90 -4.59 -5.54
N THR A 123 1.50 -3.52 -5.04
CA THR A 123 1.20 -2.95 -3.73
C THR A 123 0.51 -1.61 -3.91
N SER A 124 -0.69 -1.50 -3.37
CA SER A 124 -1.44 -0.25 -3.31
C SER A 124 -1.44 0.26 -1.88
N LEU A 125 -0.99 1.49 -1.67
CA LEU A 125 -0.95 2.20 -0.40
C LEU A 125 -1.83 3.45 -0.53
N VAL A 126 -2.63 3.69 0.50
CA VAL A 126 -3.47 4.88 0.65
C VAL A 126 -3.01 5.61 1.90
N SER A 127 -2.42 6.78 1.71
CA SER A 127 -1.98 7.69 2.76
C SER A 127 -2.92 8.88 2.80
N GLY A 128 -3.07 9.47 3.97
CA GLY A 128 -3.77 10.72 4.16
C GLY A 128 -2.86 11.93 3.96
N ASN A 129 -3.35 12.93 3.24
CA ASN A 129 -2.70 14.21 3.00
C ASN A 129 -3.42 15.32 3.81
N LEU A 130 -2.73 15.84 4.82
CA LEU A 130 -3.26 16.89 5.71
C LEU A 130 -3.01 18.30 5.20
N GLU A 131 -2.13 18.50 4.21
CA GLU A 131 -1.88 19.83 3.66
C GLU A 131 -3.13 20.38 2.95
N ASP A 132 -3.89 19.49 2.29
CA ASP A 132 -5.18 19.76 1.67
C ASP A 132 -6.35 19.85 2.69
N PHE A 133 -6.12 19.53 3.97
CA PHE A 133 -7.18 19.49 5.00
C PHE A 133 -7.50 20.87 5.59
N ARG A 134 -6.57 21.83 5.51
CA ARG A 134 -6.76 23.19 6.07
C ARG A 134 -7.86 23.99 5.37
N ASP A 135 -8.24 23.60 4.15
CA ASP A 135 -9.26 24.27 3.33
C ASP A 135 -10.64 23.58 3.40
N LEU A 136 -10.80 22.58 4.27
CA LEU A 136 -11.96 21.67 4.31
C LEU A 136 -13.15 22.18 5.14
N GLU A 137 -13.43 23.48 5.14
CA GLU A 137 -14.70 23.99 5.70
C GLU A 137 -15.91 23.61 4.81
N ARG A 138 -15.68 23.05 3.62
CA ARG A 138 -16.72 22.56 2.69
C ARG A 138 -16.38 21.15 2.19
N LEU A 139 -16.91 20.13 2.87
CA LEU A 139 -16.84 18.73 2.45
C LEU A 139 -17.68 18.50 1.17
N ASN A 140 -17.05 18.56 0.01
CA ASN A 140 -17.60 18.00 -1.24
C ASN A 140 -16.76 16.78 -1.65
N GLU A 141 -17.28 15.93 -2.55
CA GLU A 141 -16.63 14.67 -2.95
C GLU A 141 -15.22 14.90 -3.56
N GLU A 142 -15.03 15.99 -4.30
CA GLU A 142 -13.73 16.38 -4.85
C GLU A 142 -12.71 16.71 -3.76
N ASN A 143 -13.08 17.49 -2.74
CA ASN A 143 -12.19 17.83 -1.64
C ASN A 143 -11.85 16.59 -0.80
N ILE A 144 -12.81 15.67 -0.65
CA ILE A 144 -12.61 14.41 0.06
C ILE A 144 -11.62 13.50 -0.70
N SER A 145 -11.66 13.49 -2.04
CA SER A 145 -10.70 12.72 -2.84
C SER A 145 -9.26 13.21 -2.71
N ARG A 146 -9.06 14.53 -2.53
CA ARG A 146 -7.75 15.16 -2.33
C ARG A 146 -7.14 14.88 -0.95
N MET A 147 -7.95 14.41 0.00
CA MET A 147 -7.45 14.01 1.32
C MET A 147 -6.58 12.76 1.29
N PHE A 148 -6.57 12.00 0.18
CA PHE A 148 -5.77 10.80 0.06
C PHE A 148 -4.75 10.86 -1.07
N ASP A 149 -3.52 10.52 -0.71
CA ASP A 149 -2.49 10.14 -1.66
C ASP A 149 -2.58 8.64 -1.93
N VAL A 150 -2.60 8.27 -3.21
CA VAL A 150 -2.60 6.87 -3.65
C VAL A 150 -1.28 6.55 -4.33
N TYR A 151 -0.62 5.54 -3.78
CA TYR A 151 0.62 4.97 -4.29
C TYR A 151 0.33 3.58 -4.84
N VAL A 152 0.73 3.32 -6.07
CA VAL A 152 0.68 1.99 -6.68
C VAL A 152 2.09 1.61 -7.10
N HIS A 153 2.72 0.72 -6.34
CA HIS A 153 4.02 0.15 -6.62
C HIS A 153 3.86 -1.20 -7.31
N ILE A 154 4.45 -1.34 -8.49
CA ILE A 154 4.42 -2.56 -9.28
C ILE A 154 5.85 -3.02 -9.49
N SER A 155 6.12 -4.29 -9.21
CA SER A 155 7.42 -4.89 -9.47
C SER A 155 7.30 -6.30 -10.01
N GLY A 156 8.30 -6.76 -10.75
CA GLY A 156 8.44 -8.18 -11.09
C GLY A 156 8.37 -9.09 -9.85
N TYR A 157 7.74 -10.24 -10.00
CA TYR A 157 7.51 -11.22 -8.95
C TYR A 157 7.85 -12.62 -9.44
N VAL A 158 8.76 -13.27 -8.73
CA VAL A 158 9.08 -14.69 -8.97
C VAL A 158 8.49 -15.49 -7.81
N PRO A 159 7.53 -16.41 -8.07
CA PRO A 159 6.99 -17.27 -7.02
C PRO A 159 8.09 -18.11 -6.35
N LYS A 160 8.28 -17.96 -5.04
CA LYS A 160 9.16 -18.85 -4.28
C LYS A 160 8.50 -20.21 -4.10
N ILE A 161 9.25 -21.29 -4.36
CA ILE A 161 8.82 -22.67 -4.11
C ILE A 161 9.25 -23.04 -2.69
N PHE A 162 8.25 -23.22 -1.82
CA PHE A 162 8.43 -23.69 -0.45
C PHE A 162 8.09 -25.19 -0.36
N GLY A 163 8.69 -25.92 0.60
CA GLY A 163 8.33 -27.31 0.88
C GLY A 163 9.22 -28.38 0.21
N ILE A 164 10.35 -27.99 -0.38
CA ILE A 164 11.47 -28.90 -0.64
C ILE A 164 12.38 -28.94 0.59
N SER A 165 13.08 -30.05 0.84
CA SER A 165 13.85 -30.29 2.08
C SER A 165 14.86 -29.19 2.45
N GLU A 166 15.26 -28.37 1.47
CA GLU A 166 16.24 -27.29 1.59
C GLU A 166 15.60 -25.88 1.71
N ASN A 167 14.29 -25.73 1.44
CA ASN A 167 13.54 -24.46 1.52
C ASN A 167 12.39 -24.55 2.54
N GLY A 168 12.74 -24.75 3.81
CA GLY A 168 11.83 -24.56 4.93
C GLY A 168 11.66 -23.07 5.29
N ALA A 169 10.46 -22.67 5.70
CA ALA A 169 10.27 -21.37 6.34
C ALA A 169 10.58 -21.50 7.83
N HIS A 170 11.51 -20.69 8.34
CA HIS A 170 11.77 -20.56 9.77
C HIS A 170 10.89 -19.45 10.33
N LEU A 171 10.18 -19.74 11.43
CA LEU A 171 9.28 -18.81 12.08
C LEU A 171 9.80 -18.50 13.48
N ALA A 172 10.03 -17.22 13.75
CA ALA A 172 10.24 -16.69 15.08
C ALA A 172 9.03 -15.84 15.48
N VAL A 173 8.74 -15.81 16.78
CA VAL A 173 7.76 -14.89 17.36
C VAL A 173 8.53 -13.71 17.90
N ALA A 174 8.14 -12.51 17.51
CA ALA A 174 8.82 -11.30 17.88
C ALA A 174 7.84 -10.11 18.00
N GLY A 175 8.30 -9.02 18.59
CA GLY A 175 7.52 -7.80 18.79
C GLY A 175 6.54 -7.75 19.98
N CYS A 176 6.04 -6.56 20.25
CA CYS A 176 4.85 -6.32 21.07
C CYS A 176 3.61 -6.30 20.15
N GLY A 177 2.43 -6.62 20.69
CA GLY A 177 1.22 -6.68 19.86
C GLY A 177 0.92 -5.36 19.13
N ARG A 178 0.35 -5.46 17.92
CA ARG A 178 0.01 -4.31 17.07
C ARG A 178 -1.09 -3.43 17.68
N GLU A 179 -0.95 -2.10 17.61
CA GLU A 179 -1.97 -1.13 18.08
C GLU A 179 -3.34 -1.39 17.41
N VAL A 180 -3.35 -1.55 16.08
CA VAL A 180 -4.55 -1.81 15.28
C VAL A 180 -4.40 -3.12 14.50
N ALA A 181 -4.39 -4.25 15.20
CA ALA A 181 -4.10 -5.57 14.61
C ALA A 181 -5.04 -6.01 13.46
N ASN A 182 -6.26 -5.46 13.41
CA ASN A 182 -7.26 -5.76 12.38
C ASN A 182 -7.03 -4.98 11.07
N ALA A 183 -6.18 -3.95 11.07
CA ALA A 183 -5.81 -3.21 9.88
C ALA A 183 -4.43 -3.64 9.35
N LYS A 184 -4.21 -3.44 8.04
CA LYS A 184 -2.90 -3.58 7.40
C LYS A 184 -2.36 -2.20 7.03
N TYR A 185 -1.31 -1.74 7.71
CA TYR A 185 -0.77 -0.38 7.60
C TYR A 185 0.76 -0.34 7.62
N SER A 186 1.34 0.73 7.10
CA SER A 186 2.73 0.80 6.67
C SER A 186 3.79 0.85 7.77
N ASP A 187 3.54 1.46 8.94
CA ASP A 187 4.46 1.42 10.10
C ASP A 187 4.87 -0.02 10.48
N TRP A 188 4.01 -1.00 10.21
CA TRP A 188 4.33 -2.42 10.45
C TRP A 188 5.44 -2.98 9.53
N ALA A 189 5.70 -2.36 8.38
CA ALA A 189 6.77 -2.80 7.48
C ALA A 189 8.15 -2.66 8.15
N GLU A 190 8.34 -1.66 9.03
CA GLU A 190 9.57 -1.45 9.79
C GLU A 190 9.87 -2.61 10.76
N GLU A 191 8.84 -3.08 11.49
CA GLU A 191 9.00 -4.14 12.50
C GLU A 191 9.36 -5.48 11.86
N VAL A 192 8.76 -5.80 10.70
CA VAL A 192 9.06 -7.05 9.97
C VAL A 192 10.44 -7.03 9.30
N LEU A 193 10.98 -5.85 8.95
CA LEU A 193 12.27 -5.75 8.26
C LEU A 193 13.44 -5.61 9.23
N GLY A 194 13.28 -4.92 10.35
CA GLY A 194 14.32 -4.79 11.39
C GLY A 194 14.66 -6.11 12.09
N GLU A 195 13.69 -7.02 12.23
CA GLU A 195 13.89 -8.29 12.94
C GLU A 195 14.54 -9.39 12.08
N VAL A 196 14.50 -9.26 10.76
CA VAL A 196 15.17 -10.19 9.85
C VAL A 196 16.69 -10.04 9.99
N GLU A 197 17.23 -8.84 10.20
CA GLU A 197 18.69 -8.65 10.37
C GLU A 197 19.22 -9.14 11.73
N ALA A 198 18.42 -9.04 12.80
CA ALA A 198 18.81 -9.49 14.13
C ALA A 198 18.85 -11.03 14.26
N SER A 199 18.08 -11.74 13.43
CA SER A 199 17.93 -13.21 13.51
C SER A 199 19.04 -13.99 12.78
N PHE A 200 19.90 -13.32 12.00
CA PHE A 200 21.03 -13.94 11.28
C PHE A 200 22.40 -13.63 11.90
N SER A 201 22.44 -12.99 13.08
CA SER A 201 23.68 -12.61 13.77
C SER A 201 24.00 -13.47 15.02
N GLN A 202 23.49 -14.70 15.10
CA GLN A 202 23.85 -15.67 16.14
C GLN A 202 24.49 -16.93 15.56
#